data_AF-A0AAW2RW21-F1
#
_entry.id   AF-A0AAW2RW21-F1
#
_cell.length_a   1.000
_cell.length_b   1.000
_cell.length_c   1.000
_cell.angle_alpha   90.00
_cell.angle_beta   90.00
_cell.angle_gamma   90.00
#
_symmetry.space_group_name_H-M   'P 1'
#
loop_
_entity.id
_entity.type
_entity.pdbx_description
1 polymer ?
#
loop_
_entity_poly.entity_id
_entity_poly.type
_entity_poly.pdbx_seq_one_letter_code
_entity_poly.pdbx_strand_id
1 'polypeptide(L)'
;MTRNADSVQQNLLAQILTRNAQTEYLQRYNLNGATDRETFKSKIPMVTYEDLQPLIQRIANGDRSPILSAHPVSEFLTSSGTSAGERKLMPTIKEELDRRQLLYSLLMPVMNLYVKGLDKGKGLYFLFIKSETQTPGGLLARPVLTSYYKSDHFKTRPYDPYNVYTSPNEAILCPDSFQSMYTQMLCGLYERKQVLRVGAVFASGLLRAIRFLQLNWQQLAKTSEPGRSTQK
;
A
#
# COMPACT_ATOMS: atom_id res chain seq x y z
N MET A 1 -19.12 -9.41 -8.13
CA MET A 1 -18.87 -7.95 -8.12
C MET A 1 -19.31 -7.29 -9.42
N THR A 2 -18.70 -7.58 -10.58
CA THR A 2 -18.97 -6.86 -11.85
C THR A 2 -20.38 -7.03 -12.40
N ARG A 3 -20.99 -8.22 -12.30
CA ARG A 3 -22.38 -8.47 -12.77
C ARG A 3 -23.46 -7.71 -11.98
N ASN A 4 -23.20 -7.42 -10.71
CA ASN A 4 -24.15 -6.81 -9.77
C ASN A 4 -23.61 -5.47 -9.24
N ALA A 5 -22.87 -4.72 -10.07
CA ALA A 5 -22.11 -3.56 -9.64
C ALA A 5 -22.96 -2.49 -8.93
N ASP A 6 -24.17 -2.19 -9.44
CA ASP A 6 -25.05 -1.20 -8.82
C ASP A 6 -25.52 -1.64 -7.41
N SER A 7 -26.00 -2.88 -7.27
CA SER A 7 -26.40 -3.43 -5.96
C SER A 7 -25.22 -3.47 -4.96
N VAL A 8 -24.02 -3.83 -5.43
CA VAL A 8 -22.80 -3.80 -4.58
C VAL A 8 -22.48 -2.38 -4.13
N GLN A 9 -22.58 -1.38 -5.01
CA GLN A 9 -22.34 0.03 -4.67
C GLN A 9 -23.37 0.56 -3.67
N GLN A 10 -24.65 0.25 -3.87
CA GLN A 10 -25.73 0.62 -2.95
C GLN A 10 -25.51 0.03 -1.55
N ASN A 11 -25.21 -1.27 -1.47
CA ASN A 11 -24.94 -1.95 -0.21
C ASN A 11 -23.69 -1.39 0.49
N LEU A 12 -22.62 -1.10 -0.26
CA LEU A 12 -21.39 -0.52 0.29
C LEU A 12 -21.64 0.88 0.86
N LEU A 13 -22.36 1.73 0.12
CA LEU A 13 -22.74 3.07 0.60
C LEU A 13 -23.56 2.96 1.89
N ALA A 14 -24.59 2.11 1.91
CA ALA A 14 -25.42 1.91 3.09
C ALA A 14 -24.59 1.44 4.31
N GLN A 15 -23.63 0.53 4.12
CA GLN A 15 -22.73 0.08 5.19
C GLN A 15 -21.83 1.21 5.71
N ILE A 16 -21.25 2.03 4.82
CA ILE A 16 -20.41 3.18 5.19
C ILE A 16 -21.23 4.20 5.99
N LEU A 17 -22.43 4.55 5.51
CA LEU A 17 -23.30 5.54 6.14
C LEU A 17 -23.85 5.04 7.48
N THR A 18 -24.28 3.78 7.56
CA THR A 18 -24.76 3.17 8.81
C THR A 18 -23.68 3.22 9.88
N ARG A 19 -22.46 2.79 9.52
CA ARG A 19 -21.32 2.76 10.42
C ARG A 19 -20.94 4.15 10.93
N ASN A 20 -20.95 5.14 10.04
CA ASN A 20 -20.46 6.48 10.34
C ASN A 20 -21.59 7.46 10.71
N ALA A 21 -22.82 6.98 10.94
CA ALA A 21 -24.00 7.84 11.12
C ALA A 21 -23.84 8.89 12.25
N GLN A 22 -23.02 8.59 13.26
CA GLN A 22 -22.78 9.44 14.42
C GLN A 22 -21.46 10.22 14.35
N THR A 23 -20.80 10.26 13.19
CA THR A 23 -19.57 11.04 13.04
C THR A 23 -19.88 12.54 12.91
N GLU A 24 -18.97 13.38 13.39
CA GLU A 24 -19.11 14.84 13.32
C GLU A 24 -19.37 15.30 11.88
N TYR A 25 -18.67 14.72 10.91
CA TYR A 25 -18.82 15.09 9.50
C TYR A 25 -20.22 14.80 8.96
N LEU A 26 -20.81 13.63 9.22
CA LEU A 26 -22.15 13.32 8.72
C LEU A 26 -23.25 14.05 9.50
N GLN A 27 -23.05 14.30 10.79
CA GLN A 27 -23.95 15.11 11.60
C GLN A 27 -24.00 16.56 11.13
N ARG A 28 -22.86 17.14 10.71
CA ARG A 28 -22.78 18.50 10.15
C ARG A 28 -23.73 18.72 8.97
N TYR A 29 -23.94 17.70 8.15
CA TYR A 29 -24.84 17.76 6.99
C TYR A 29 -26.25 17.21 7.27
N ASN A 30 -26.59 16.99 8.55
CA ASN A 30 -27.91 16.52 8.98
C ASN A 30 -28.39 15.29 8.21
N LEU A 31 -27.49 14.32 7.96
CA LEU A 31 -27.85 13.09 7.26
C LEU A 31 -28.83 12.22 8.09
N ASN A 32 -28.85 12.42 9.42
CA ASN A 32 -29.83 11.85 10.36
C ASN A 32 -29.98 10.32 10.23
N GLY A 33 -28.88 9.61 10.00
CA GLY A 33 -28.88 8.15 9.84
C GLY A 33 -29.45 7.65 8.51
N ALA A 34 -29.76 8.51 7.54
CA ALA A 34 -30.13 8.09 6.20
C ALA A 34 -28.97 7.34 5.52
N THR A 35 -29.30 6.25 4.86
CA THR A 35 -28.35 5.33 4.22
C THR A 35 -28.59 5.17 2.72
N ASP A 36 -29.63 5.80 2.19
CA ASP A 36 -29.99 5.73 0.78
C ASP A 36 -29.19 6.72 -0.07
N ARG A 37 -29.04 6.36 -1.35
CA ARG A 37 -28.23 7.10 -2.33
C ARG A 37 -28.74 8.51 -2.59
N GLU A 38 -30.05 8.72 -2.61
CA GLU A 38 -30.66 9.99 -3.03
C GLU A 38 -30.52 11.04 -1.91
N THR A 39 -30.76 10.63 -0.66
CA THR A 39 -30.49 11.50 0.49
C THR A 39 -29.01 11.82 0.62
N PHE A 40 -28.12 10.83 0.42
CA PHE A 40 -26.67 11.06 0.43
C PHE A 40 -26.25 12.12 -0.60
N LYS A 41 -26.67 11.97 -1.86
CA LYS A 41 -26.34 12.90 -2.95
C LYS A 41 -26.88 14.31 -2.74
N SER A 42 -28.07 14.43 -2.14
CA SER A 42 -28.70 15.74 -1.94
C SER A 42 -28.14 16.51 -0.75
N LYS A 43 -27.55 15.83 0.25
CA LYS A 43 -27.05 16.46 1.48
C LYS A 43 -25.53 16.55 1.58
N ILE A 44 -24.80 15.56 1.10
CA ILE A 44 -23.34 15.51 1.25
C ILE A 44 -22.68 16.18 0.05
N PRO A 45 -21.92 17.27 0.23
CA PRO A 45 -21.28 17.95 -0.88
C PRO A 45 -20.12 17.14 -1.44
N MET A 46 -19.84 17.40 -2.72
CA MET A 46 -18.56 17.01 -3.31
C MET A 46 -17.45 17.88 -2.71
N VAL A 47 -16.38 17.26 -2.24
CA VAL A 47 -15.30 17.94 -1.52
C VAL A 47 -13.93 17.66 -2.14
N THR A 48 -13.01 18.60 -1.92
CA THR A 48 -11.58 18.47 -2.19
C THR A 48 -10.82 18.11 -0.91
N TYR A 49 -9.49 17.96 -1.00
CA TYR A 49 -8.68 17.70 0.18
C TYR A 49 -8.66 18.92 1.11
N GLU A 50 -8.63 20.11 0.53
CA GLU A 50 -8.54 21.39 1.21
C GLU A 50 -9.79 21.63 2.09
N ASP A 51 -10.97 21.21 1.62
CA ASP A 51 -12.22 21.25 2.41
C ASP A 51 -12.18 20.33 3.65
N LEU A 52 -11.46 19.20 3.57
CA LEU A 52 -11.33 18.22 4.65
C LEU A 52 -10.10 18.47 5.54
N GLN A 53 -9.17 19.31 5.10
CA GLN A 53 -7.91 19.56 5.78
C GLN A 53 -8.08 19.98 7.25
N PRO A 54 -9.05 20.83 7.65
CA PRO A 54 -9.24 21.18 9.05
C PRO A 54 -9.58 19.97 9.95
N LEU A 55 -10.36 19.03 9.43
CA LEU A 55 -10.74 17.80 10.14
C LEU A 55 -9.56 16.83 10.23
N ILE A 56 -8.83 16.68 9.13
CA ILE A 56 -7.61 15.87 9.06
C ILE A 56 -6.57 16.38 10.06
N GLN A 57 -6.38 17.70 10.16
CA GLN A 57 -5.41 18.31 11.08
C GLN A 57 -5.78 18.09 12.55
N ARG A 58 -7.07 18.14 12.90
CA ARG A 58 -7.53 17.79 14.26
C ARG A 58 -7.15 16.36 14.63
N ILE A 59 -7.41 15.40 13.74
CA ILE A 59 -7.05 13.99 13.95
C ILE A 59 -5.52 13.85 14.08
N ALA A 60 -4.77 14.49 13.18
CA ALA A 60 -3.31 14.49 13.19
C ALA A 60 -2.73 15.09 14.48
N ASN A 61 -3.39 16.09 15.07
CA ASN A 61 -3.01 16.74 16.31
C ASN A 61 -3.44 16.00 17.58
N GLY A 62 -4.16 14.88 17.47
CA GLY A 62 -4.48 14.04 18.62
C GLY A 62 -5.96 13.89 18.92
N ASP A 63 -6.87 14.55 18.18
CA ASP A 63 -8.30 14.35 18.36
C ASP A 63 -8.67 12.90 17.97
N ARG A 64 -9.28 12.17 18.91
CA ARG A 64 -9.71 10.77 18.75
C ARG A 64 -11.22 10.61 18.75
N SER A 65 -11.96 11.72 18.80
CA SER A 65 -13.41 11.70 18.61
C SER A 65 -13.77 11.21 17.19
N PRO A 66 -14.98 10.66 16.97
CA PRO A 66 -15.39 10.14 15.67
C PRO A 66 -15.66 11.28 14.67
N ILE A 67 -14.61 11.92 14.15
CA ILE A 67 -14.75 13.06 13.22
C ILE A 67 -15.20 12.60 11.83
N LEU A 68 -14.41 11.71 11.21
CA LEU A 68 -14.64 11.22 9.83
C LEU A 68 -15.13 9.77 9.80
N SER A 69 -14.83 8.99 10.83
CA SER A 69 -15.10 7.55 10.90
C SER A 69 -15.43 7.15 12.33
N ALA A 70 -16.38 6.22 12.50
CA ALA A 70 -16.65 5.60 13.79
C ALA A 70 -15.53 4.65 14.23
N HIS A 71 -14.80 4.05 13.26
CA HIS A 71 -13.57 3.33 13.57
C HIS A 71 -12.41 4.32 13.76
N PRO A 72 -11.54 4.12 14.75
CA PRO A 72 -10.36 4.96 14.96
C PRO A 72 -9.45 4.97 13.72
N VAL A 73 -8.95 6.16 13.38
CA VAL A 73 -7.90 6.30 12.37
C VAL A 73 -6.63 5.62 12.88
N SER A 74 -6.12 4.64 12.14
CA SER A 74 -4.96 3.85 12.54
C SER A 74 -3.64 4.49 12.12
N GLU A 75 -3.63 5.14 10.95
CA GLU A 75 -2.49 5.87 10.40
C GLU A 75 -2.97 6.82 9.29
N PHE A 76 -2.06 7.69 8.81
CA PHE A 76 -2.25 8.48 7.61
C PHE A 76 -1.43 7.93 6.45
N LEU A 77 -2.10 7.65 5.34
CA LEU A 77 -1.45 7.29 4.10
C LEU A 77 -1.06 8.57 3.35
N THR A 78 0.24 8.77 3.14
CA THR A 78 0.73 9.97 2.46
C THR A 78 0.62 9.81 0.95
N SER A 79 -0.17 10.69 0.32
CA SER A 79 -0.27 10.74 -1.14
C SER A 79 1.02 11.24 -1.78
N SER A 80 1.23 10.92 -3.06
CA SER A 80 2.23 11.64 -3.88
C SER A 80 1.74 13.00 -4.33
N GLY A 81 0.42 13.24 -4.33
CA GLY A 81 -0.16 14.56 -4.53
C GLY A 81 0.07 15.44 -3.30
N THR A 82 0.39 16.71 -3.55
CA THR A 82 0.72 17.68 -2.51
C THR A 82 -0.35 18.77 -2.38
N SER A 83 -0.40 19.40 -1.20
CA SER A 83 -1.12 20.65 -0.94
C SER A 83 -0.20 21.55 -0.13
N ALA A 84 0.00 22.79 -0.58
CA ALA A 84 0.96 23.73 0.00
C ALA A 84 2.40 23.16 0.14
N GLY A 85 2.83 22.32 -0.80
CA GLY A 85 4.16 21.69 -0.80
C GLY A 85 4.27 20.40 0.02
N GLU A 86 3.31 20.13 0.91
CA GLU A 86 3.30 18.95 1.76
C GLU A 86 2.43 17.82 1.19
N ARG A 87 2.77 16.57 1.52
CA ARG A 87 1.98 15.41 1.07
C ARG A 87 0.61 15.39 1.73
N LYS A 88 -0.43 15.11 0.95
CA LYS A 88 -1.80 14.95 1.47
C LYS A 88 -1.90 13.75 2.42
N LEU A 89 -2.44 13.96 3.61
CA LEU A 89 -2.65 12.94 4.64
C LEU A 89 -4.03 12.29 4.47
N MET A 90 -4.06 11.03 4.03
CA MET A 90 -5.31 10.29 3.85
C MET A 90 -5.57 9.38 5.06
N PRO A 91 -6.58 9.66 5.91
CA PRO A 91 -6.86 8.81 7.06
C PRO A 91 -7.28 7.42 6.58
N THR A 92 -6.72 6.37 7.19
CA THR A 92 -7.14 4.98 6.96
C THR A 92 -7.51 4.34 8.29
N ILE A 93 -8.40 3.34 8.23
CA ILE A 93 -8.73 2.46 9.35
C ILE A 93 -8.12 1.08 9.13
N LYS A 94 -8.01 0.28 10.20
CA LYS A 94 -7.36 -1.04 10.16
C LYS A 94 -8.00 -2.00 9.14
N GLU A 95 -9.33 -2.02 9.04
CA GLU A 95 -10.09 -2.87 8.11
C GLU A 95 -9.72 -2.63 6.63
N GLU A 96 -9.24 -1.43 6.27
CA GLU A 96 -8.87 -1.13 4.88
C GLU A 96 -7.65 -1.95 4.41
N LEU A 97 -6.83 -2.48 5.32
CA LEU A 97 -5.77 -3.43 4.95
C LEU A 97 -6.34 -4.73 4.39
N ASP A 98 -7.45 -5.23 4.95
CA ASP A 98 -8.10 -6.45 4.46
C ASP A 98 -8.69 -6.26 3.06
N ARG A 99 -9.28 -5.07 2.79
CA ARG A 99 -9.79 -4.72 1.46
C ARG A 99 -8.67 -4.63 0.41
N ARG A 100 -7.51 -4.07 0.78
CA ARG A 100 -6.31 -4.05 -0.08
C ARG A 100 -5.79 -5.45 -0.35
N GLN A 101 -5.72 -6.30 0.67
CA GLN A 101 -5.29 -7.68 0.54
C GLN A 101 -6.22 -8.47 -0.41
N LEU A 102 -7.54 -8.27 -0.28
CA LEU A 102 -8.52 -8.86 -1.18
C LEU A 102 -8.29 -8.43 -2.64
N LEU A 103 -7.99 -7.16 -2.89
CA LEU A 103 -7.67 -6.71 -4.24
C LEU A 103 -6.40 -7.39 -4.78
N TYR A 104 -5.35 -7.49 -3.96
CA TYR A 104 -4.10 -8.15 -4.36
C TYR A 104 -4.29 -9.64 -4.65
N SER A 105 -5.16 -10.33 -3.91
CA SER A 105 -5.41 -11.77 -4.10
C SER A 105 -6.08 -12.09 -5.44
N LEU A 106 -6.73 -11.12 -6.09
CA LEU A 106 -7.36 -11.30 -7.40
C LEU A 106 -6.35 -11.26 -8.56
N LEU A 107 -5.15 -10.71 -8.37
CA LEU A 107 -4.22 -10.44 -9.47
C LEU A 107 -3.68 -11.73 -10.12
N MET A 108 -3.18 -12.66 -9.32
CA MET A 108 -2.57 -13.89 -9.83
C MET A 108 -3.58 -14.89 -10.42
N PRO A 109 -4.79 -15.07 -9.85
CA PRO A 109 -5.85 -15.85 -10.50
C PRO A 109 -6.19 -15.33 -11.91
N VAL A 110 -6.27 -14.00 -12.09
CA VAL A 110 -6.52 -13.41 -13.41
C VAL A 110 -5.32 -13.61 -14.33
N MET A 111 -4.09 -13.35 -13.86
CA MET A 111 -2.88 -13.56 -14.66
C MET A 111 -2.75 -15.00 -15.14
N ASN A 112 -3.08 -15.98 -14.28
CA ASN A 112 -3.01 -17.40 -14.60
C ASN A 112 -4.00 -17.82 -15.71
N LEU A 113 -4.97 -16.99 -16.09
CA LEU A 113 -5.79 -17.26 -17.28
C LEU A 113 -4.98 -17.12 -18.57
N TYR A 114 -3.99 -16.22 -18.58
CA TYR A 114 -3.24 -15.82 -19.78
C TYR A 114 -1.80 -16.32 -19.78
N VAL A 115 -1.15 -16.42 -18.62
CA VAL A 115 0.23 -16.87 -18.48
C VAL A 115 0.27 -18.03 -17.48
N LYS A 116 0.37 -19.25 -18.01
CA LYS A 116 0.38 -20.49 -17.22
C LYS A 116 1.75 -20.76 -16.60
N GLY A 117 1.77 -21.47 -15.48
CA GLY A 117 3.00 -21.99 -14.87
C GLY A 117 3.79 -20.98 -14.05
N LEU A 118 3.24 -19.79 -13.75
CA LEU A 118 3.89 -18.80 -12.88
C LEU A 118 4.05 -19.29 -11.43
N ASP A 119 3.29 -20.31 -11.04
CA ASP A 119 3.40 -21.08 -9.80
C ASP A 119 4.63 -21.99 -9.73
N LYS A 120 5.33 -22.21 -10.85
CA LYS A 120 6.49 -23.12 -10.93
C LYS A 120 7.83 -22.42 -10.71
N GLY A 121 7.81 -21.15 -10.31
CA GLY A 121 9.01 -20.34 -10.14
C GLY A 121 8.74 -19.11 -9.28
N LYS A 122 9.57 -18.08 -9.48
CA LYS A 122 9.61 -16.91 -8.61
C LYS A 122 9.44 -15.61 -9.39
N GLY A 123 8.99 -14.58 -8.68
CA GLY A 123 8.99 -13.20 -9.15
C GLY A 123 10.18 -12.40 -8.60
N LEU A 124 10.95 -11.78 -9.50
CA LEU A 124 11.93 -10.76 -9.13
C LEU A 124 11.24 -9.39 -9.11
N TYR A 125 10.84 -8.94 -7.93
CA TYR A 125 10.23 -7.63 -7.73
C TYR A 125 11.12 -6.72 -6.90
N PHE A 126 11.41 -5.54 -7.42
CA PHE A 126 12.13 -4.49 -6.71
C PHE A 126 11.14 -3.62 -5.93
N LEU A 127 10.99 -3.92 -4.64
CA LEU A 127 10.01 -3.30 -3.74
C LEU A 127 10.75 -2.48 -2.68
N PHE A 128 10.28 -1.27 -2.41
CA PHE A 128 10.98 -0.34 -1.51
C PHE A 128 10.00 0.30 -0.55
N ILE A 129 10.39 0.34 0.72
CA ILE A 129 9.80 1.28 1.68
C ILE A 129 10.31 2.70 1.43
N LYS A 130 9.61 3.66 2.04
CA LYS A 130 9.97 5.08 2.10
C LYS A 130 9.93 5.56 3.54
N SER A 131 10.45 6.76 3.77
CA SER A 131 10.41 7.42 5.07
C SER A 131 8.97 7.47 5.61
N GLU A 132 8.90 7.40 6.93
CA GLU A 132 7.69 7.59 7.71
C GLU A 132 7.93 8.71 8.72
N THR A 133 6.87 9.43 9.04
CA THR A 133 6.87 10.48 10.07
C THR A 133 5.76 10.20 11.06
N GLN A 134 5.80 10.90 12.19
CA GLN A 134 4.75 10.85 13.20
C GLN A 134 4.05 12.21 13.25
N THR A 135 2.73 12.22 13.31
CA THR A 135 1.95 13.44 13.51
C THR A 135 2.10 13.93 14.96
N PRO A 136 1.79 15.20 15.27
CA PRO A 136 1.87 15.70 16.65
C PRO A 136 1.06 14.88 17.65
N GLY A 137 -0.09 14.34 17.23
CA GLY A 137 -0.92 13.44 18.02
C GLY A 137 -0.44 11.99 18.06
N GLY A 138 0.72 11.65 17.51
CA GLY A 138 1.32 10.33 17.62
C GLY A 138 0.94 9.30 16.54
N LEU A 139 0.12 9.65 15.53
CA LEU A 139 -0.22 8.74 14.44
C LEU A 139 0.92 8.66 13.43
N LEU A 140 1.15 7.48 12.85
CA LEU A 140 2.11 7.33 11.75
C LEU A 140 1.57 7.97 10.47
N ALA A 141 2.46 8.60 9.71
CA ALA A 141 2.19 9.13 8.37
C ALA A 141 3.24 8.59 7.39
N ARG A 142 2.80 7.78 6.41
CA ARG A 142 3.71 7.10 5.47
C ARG A 142 3.01 6.68 4.17
N PRO A 143 3.75 6.44 3.07
CA PRO A 143 3.11 6.01 1.83
C PRO A 143 2.39 4.67 1.99
N VAL A 144 1.30 4.48 1.25
CA VAL A 144 0.46 3.27 1.34
C VAL A 144 1.24 1.96 1.15
N LEU A 145 2.23 1.95 0.26
CA LEU A 145 3.06 0.77 0.04
C LEU A 145 4.02 0.50 1.20
N THR A 146 4.56 1.55 1.83
CA THR A 146 5.35 1.40 3.06
C THR A 146 4.50 0.78 4.18
N SER A 147 3.27 1.29 4.36
CA SER A 147 2.30 0.73 5.32
C SER A 147 2.04 -0.75 5.02
N TYR A 148 1.76 -1.09 3.76
CA TYR A 148 1.50 -2.46 3.34
C TYR A 148 2.71 -3.39 3.55
N TYR A 149 3.92 -3.02 3.11
CA TYR A 149 5.10 -3.89 3.30
C TYR A 149 5.45 -4.12 4.77
N LYS A 150 5.19 -3.13 5.64
CA LYS A 150 5.39 -3.26 7.09
C LYS A 150 4.23 -3.98 7.81
N SER A 151 3.11 -4.22 7.14
CA SER A 151 1.95 -4.91 7.71
C SER A 151 2.18 -6.42 7.79
N ASP A 152 1.40 -7.08 8.65
CA ASP A 152 1.47 -8.54 8.80
C ASP A 152 0.92 -9.25 7.56
N HIS A 153 -0.04 -8.65 6.84
CA HIS A 153 -0.51 -9.15 5.54
C HIS A 153 0.62 -9.35 4.53
N PHE A 154 1.71 -8.59 4.64
CA PHE A 154 2.91 -8.79 3.82
C PHE A 154 3.96 -9.65 4.51
N LYS A 155 4.33 -9.33 5.75
CA LYS A 155 5.46 -9.98 6.45
C LYS A 155 5.19 -11.45 6.78
N THR A 156 3.97 -11.77 7.23
CA THR A 156 3.54 -13.10 7.66
C THR A 156 2.51 -13.70 6.70
N ARG A 157 2.55 -13.26 5.43
CA ARG A 157 1.70 -13.79 4.37
C ARG A 157 1.78 -15.32 4.32
N PRO A 158 0.65 -16.02 4.17
CA PRO A 158 0.66 -17.47 4.00
C PRO A 158 1.43 -17.84 2.73
N TYR A 159 1.92 -19.08 2.67
CA TYR A 159 2.51 -19.61 1.46
C TYR A 159 1.50 -19.54 0.31
N ASP A 160 1.92 -18.92 -0.79
CA ASP A 160 1.18 -18.85 -2.05
C ASP A 160 2.16 -19.13 -3.19
N PRO A 161 2.00 -20.24 -3.94
CA PRO A 161 2.93 -20.62 -5.00
C PRO A 161 3.01 -19.56 -6.12
N TYR A 162 1.96 -18.77 -6.31
CA TYR A 162 1.98 -17.69 -7.31
C TYR A 162 2.76 -16.47 -6.85
N ASN A 163 3.02 -16.30 -5.55
CA ASN A 163 3.63 -15.10 -4.96
C ASN A 163 4.92 -15.39 -4.17
N VAL A 164 5.72 -16.33 -4.68
CA VAL A 164 7.09 -16.55 -4.20
C VAL A 164 8.02 -15.50 -4.83
N TYR A 165 8.64 -14.66 -4.00
CA TYR A 165 9.57 -13.62 -4.44
C TYR A 165 11.02 -14.01 -4.17
N THR A 166 11.93 -13.49 -4.99
CA THR A 166 13.38 -13.63 -4.75
C THR A 166 13.87 -12.73 -3.62
N SER A 167 13.23 -11.57 -3.43
CA SER A 167 13.62 -10.56 -2.46
C SER A 167 13.16 -10.93 -1.05
N PRO A 168 14.06 -11.07 -0.06
CA PRO A 168 13.67 -11.31 1.33
C PRO A 168 13.00 -10.07 1.92
N ASN A 169 12.14 -10.27 2.93
CA ASN A 169 11.38 -9.17 3.54
C ASN A 169 12.32 -8.12 4.14
N GLU A 170 13.44 -8.54 4.74
CA GLU A 170 14.46 -7.71 5.36
C GLU A 170 15.10 -6.75 4.35
N ALA A 171 15.34 -7.21 3.11
CA ALA A 171 15.87 -6.36 2.05
C ALA A 171 14.83 -5.32 1.58
N ILE A 172 13.56 -5.70 1.50
CA ILE A 172 12.45 -4.80 1.13
C ILE A 172 12.22 -3.74 2.22
N LEU A 173 12.35 -4.14 3.49
CA LEU A 173 12.15 -3.31 4.67
C LEU A 173 13.40 -2.53 5.09
N CYS A 174 14.51 -2.68 4.37
CA CYS A 174 15.73 -1.90 4.62
C CYS A 174 15.48 -0.41 4.29
N PRO A 175 15.70 0.50 5.25
CA PRO A 175 15.50 1.94 5.03
C PRO A 175 16.59 2.56 4.14
N ASP A 176 17.78 1.95 4.07
CA ASP A 176 18.83 2.34 3.15
C ASP A 176 18.48 1.86 1.74
N SER A 177 18.17 2.80 0.86
CA SER A 177 17.75 2.48 -0.51
C SER A 177 18.83 1.80 -1.35
N PHE A 178 20.11 2.08 -1.08
CA PHE A 178 21.22 1.45 -1.79
C PHE A 178 21.37 -0.01 -1.34
N GLN A 179 21.41 -0.26 -0.03
CA GLN A 179 21.50 -1.62 0.52
C GLN A 179 20.28 -2.46 0.14
N SER A 180 19.09 -1.88 0.19
CA SER A 180 17.85 -2.52 -0.27
C SER A 180 17.94 -2.94 -1.74
N MET A 181 18.32 -2.01 -2.63
CA MET A 181 18.45 -2.29 -4.07
C MET A 181 19.54 -3.33 -4.34
N TYR A 182 20.71 -3.18 -3.71
CA TYR A 182 21.85 -4.08 -3.88
C TYR A 182 21.49 -5.51 -3.49
N THR A 183 20.89 -5.69 -2.31
CA THR A 183 20.52 -7.01 -1.77
C THR A 183 19.44 -7.67 -2.61
N GLN A 184 18.39 -6.94 -2.99
CA GLN A 184 17.33 -7.48 -3.86
C GLN A 184 17.88 -7.88 -5.24
N MET A 185 18.79 -7.09 -5.81
CA MET A 185 19.46 -7.42 -7.07
C MET A 185 20.30 -8.69 -6.94
N LEU A 186 21.09 -8.79 -5.87
CA LEU A 186 21.94 -9.95 -5.61
C LEU A 186 21.11 -11.24 -5.46
N CYS A 187 20.04 -11.22 -4.67
CA CYS A 187 19.12 -12.36 -4.54
C CYS A 187 18.50 -12.75 -5.88
N GLY A 188 18.08 -11.77 -6.68
CA GLY A 188 17.56 -12.01 -8.03
C GLY A 188 18.57 -12.69 -8.97
N LEU A 189 19.85 -12.29 -8.93
CA LEU A 189 20.91 -12.88 -9.74
C LEU A 189 21.26 -14.31 -9.32
N TYR A 190 21.28 -14.58 -8.01
CA TYR A 190 21.48 -15.93 -7.47
C TYR A 190 20.36 -16.89 -7.91
N GLU A 191 19.11 -16.43 -7.85
CA GLU A 191 17.94 -17.25 -8.20
C GLU A 191 17.51 -17.12 -9.66
N ARG A 192 18.34 -16.53 -10.54
CA ARG A 192 17.98 -16.15 -11.92
C ARG A 192 17.30 -17.25 -12.76
N LYS A 193 17.63 -18.52 -12.53
CA LYS A 193 17.04 -19.66 -13.25
C LYS A 193 15.60 -19.97 -12.82
N GLN A 194 15.18 -19.50 -11.65
CA GLN A 194 13.82 -19.66 -11.11
C GLN A 194 12.91 -18.46 -11.44
N VAL A 195 13.47 -17.36 -11.96
CA VAL A 195 12.71 -16.12 -12.20
C VAL A 195 11.84 -16.25 -13.45
N LEU A 196 10.52 -16.18 -13.28
CA LEU A 196 9.55 -16.24 -14.38
C LEU A 196 8.94 -14.88 -14.73
N ARG A 197 9.06 -13.91 -13.83
CA ARG A 197 8.54 -12.55 -13.99
C ARG A 197 9.42 -11.55 -13.26
N VAL A 198 9.60 -10.38 -13.86
CA VAL A 198 10.41 -9.27 -13.31
C VAL A 198 9.54 -8.02 -13.24
N GLY A 199 9.64 -7.25 -12.15
CA GLY A 199 8.83 -6.05 -12.03
C GLY A 199 9.23 -5.10 -10.91
N ALA A 200 8.52 -3.98 -10.90
CA ALA A 200 8.44 -3.02 -9.81
C ALA A 200 7.03 -2.40 -9.86
N VAL A 201 6.65 -1.65 -8.84
CA VAL A 201 5.35 -0.96 -8.79
C VAL A 201 5.18 0.00 -9.97
N PHE A 202 6.24 0.74 -10.30
CA PHE A 202 6.28 1.67 -11.43
C PHE A 202 7.41 1.29 -12.38
N ALA A 203 7.22 1.54 -13.68
CA ALA A 203 8.25 1.33 -14.70
C ALA A 203 9.56 2.06 -14.37
N SER A 204 9.47 3.29 -13.84
CA SER A 204 10.63 4.07 -13.41
C SER A 204 11.43 3.39 -12.28
N GLY A 205 10.81 2.58 -11.43
CA GLY A 205 11.49 1.79 -10.42
C GLY A 205 12.30 0.65 -11.04
N LEU A 206 11.72 -0.05 -12.02
CA LEU A 206 12.41 -1.12 -12.75
C LEU A 206 13.58 -0.57 -13.59
N LEU A 207 13.40 0.57 -14.26
CA LEU A 207 14.49 1.24 -14.99
C LEU A 207 15.65 1.63 -14.08
N ARG A 208 15.36 2.08 -12.84
CA ARG A 208 16.41 2.34 -11.83
C ARG A 208 17.13 1.07 -11.42
N ALA A 209 16.43 -0.05 -11.24
CA ALA A 209 17.06 -1.33 -10.93
C ALA A 209 17.98 -1.80 -12.07
N ILE A 210 17.53 -1.68 -13.33
CA ILE A 210 18.35 -1.99 -14.51
C ILE A 210 19.59 -1.08 -14.55
N ARG A 211 19.41 0.23 -14.33
CA ARG A 211 20.53 1.17 -14.26
C ARG A 211 21.48 0.85 -13.10
N PHE A 212 20.95 0.43 -11.96
CA PHE A 212 21.76 0.00 -10.82
C PHE A 212 22.63 -1.20 -11.19
N LEU A 213 22.08 -2.21 -11.87
CA LEU A 213 22.85 -3.34 -12.36
C LEU A 213 23.95 -2.88 -13.33
N GLN A 214 23.64 -2.01 -14.29
CA GLN A 214 24.63 -1.48 -15.24
C GLN A 214 25.83 -0.82 -14.53
N LEU A 215 25.58 -0.13 -13.41
CA LEU A 215 26.62 0.60 -12.68
C LEU A 215 27.38 -0.28 -11.68
N ASN A 216 26.75 -1.33 -11.13
CA ASN A 216 27.28 -2.08 -9.99
C ASN A 216 27.54 -3.57 -10.29
N TRP A 217 27.36 -4.04 -11.54
CA TRP A 217 27.48 -5.46 -11.88
C TRP A 217 28.83 -6.08 -11.50
N GLN A 218 29.92 -5.32 -11.58
CA GLN A 218 31.26 -5.81 -11.22
C GLN A 218 31.36 -6.14 -9.73
N GLN A 219 30.75 -5.32 -8.87
CA GLN A 219 30.71 -5.56 -7.43
C GLN A 219 29.78 -6.74 -7.12
N LEU A 220 28.60 -6.76 -7.74
CA LEU A 220 27.63 -7.85 -7.60
C LEU A 220 28.22 -9.20 -8.03
N ALA A 221 28.96 -9.24 -9.14
CA ALA A 221 29.62 -10.45 -9.64
C ALA A 221 30.67 -10.96 -8.64
N LYS A 222 31.49 -10.07 -8.07
CA LYS A 222 32.48 -10.42 -7.03
C LYS A 222 31.82 -10.95 -5.75
N THR A 223 30.67 -10.41 -5.34
CA THR A 223 29.92 -10.91 -4.18
C THR A 223 29.19 -12.24 -4.47
N SER A 224 28.96 -12.55 -5.75
CA SER A 224 28.31 -13.80 -6.16
C SER A 224 29.24 -15.01 -6.26
N GLU A 225 30.56 -14.81 -6.14
CA GLU A 225 31.54 -15.90 -6.11
C GLU A 225 31.45 -16.65 -4.76
N PRO A 226 31.29 -17.99 -4.77
CA PRO A 226 31.24 -18.77 -3.55
C PRO A 226 32.56 -18.63 -2.77
N GLY A 227 32.51 -18.03 -1.57
CA GLY A 227 33.67 -17.95 -0.66
C GLY A 227 33.93 -16.58 0.00
N ARG A 228 33.20 -15.52 -0.34
CA ARG A 228 33.34 -14.21 0.31
C ARG A 228 32.01 -13.65 0.80
N SER A 229 31.53 -14.16 1.94
CA SER A 229 30.62 -13.39 2.79
C SER A 229 31.40 -12.19 3.35
N THR A 230 31.00 -10.98 2.98
CA THR A 230 31.54 -9.72 3.49
C THR A 230 31.42 -9.68 5.01
N GLN A 231 32.53 -9.93 5.71
CA GLN A 231 32.76 -9.33 7.03
C GLN A 231 32.92 -7.83 6.81
N LYS A 232 31.96 -7.05 7.29
CA LYS A 232 32.13 -5.73 7.91
C LYS A 232 30.84 -5.31 8.56
#